data_AF-A0A4Y3FRB5-F1
#
_entry.id   AF-A0A4Y3FRB5-F1
#
_cell.length_a   1.000
_cell.length_b   1.000
_cell.length_c   1.000
_cell.angle_alpha   90.00
_cell.angle_beta   90.00
_cell.angle_gamma   90.00
#
_symmetry.space_group_name_H-M   'P 1'
#
loop_
_entity.id
_entity.type
_entity.pdbx_description
1 polymer ?
#
loop_
_entity_poly.entity_id
_entity_poly.type
_entity_poly.pdbx_seq_one_letter_code
_entity_poly.pdbx_strand_id
1 'polypeptide(L)'
;MQKLLVEFENTPGNASQVPCFVSRTLNRDKSLSVLCIVLANNSSEEDQHSGKSGQALSVPVINMHGKPLMPTRPRKARVFLKEDKAIVVQRSPFTIQLKYSSGETKQALKLGIDAEYSNIGFSTITAKSELLSGDLTLRKRISKLIEQKSNYRKTRRSRLWYRKGHKPSVRRKRYRLQSNDLVRYIKSLCKVKGIQNYGEYVILVTKIGKIFDINAKKVELVKYGKGIQF
;
A
#
# COMPACT_ATOMS: atom_id res chain seq x y z
N MET A 1 1.33 -19.37 -17.75
CA MET A 1 1.69 -19.42 -16.31
C MET A 1 2.90 -18.54 -16.09
N GLN A 2 2.74 -17.40 -15.43
CA GLN A 2 3.85 -16.61 -14.89
C GLN A 2 3.53 -16.34 -13.42
N LYS A 3 4.40 -16.81 -12.53
CA LYS A 3 4.35 -16.52 -11.09
C LYS A 3 5.08 -15.19 -10.87
N LEU A 4 4.39 -14.18 -10.35
CA LEU A 4 5.05 -12.99 -9.83
C LEU A 4 5.34 -13.21 -8.35
N LEU A 5 6.60 -13.50 -8.03
CA LEU A 5 7.16 -13.27 -6.70
C LEU A 5 7.69 -11.84 -6.71
N VAL A 6 7.02 -10.95 -5.99
CA VAL A 6 7.54 -9.60 -5.72
C VAL A 6 7.93 -9.58 -4.25
N GLU A 7 9.22 -9.72 -3.99
CA GLU A 7 9.80 -9.44 -2.68
C GLU A 7 9.84 -7.92 -2.49
N PHE A 8 9.26 -7.43 -1.39
CA PHE A 8 9.31 -6.02 -1.02
C PHE A 8 10.64 -5.72 -0.33
N GLU A 9 11.65 -5.35 -1.12
CA GLU A 9 13.04 -5.02 -0.70
C GLU A 9 13.20 -3.71 0.12
N ASN A 10 12.14 -3.11 0.68
CA ASN A 10 12.27 -1.81 1.35
C ASN A 10 11.41 -1.68 2.60
N THR A 11 11.76 -2.41 3.66
CA THR A 11 11.32 -2.05 5.02
C THR A 11 12.45 -1.30 5.72
N PRO A 12 12.27 -0.03 6.12
CA PRO A 12 13.29 0.67 6.90
C PRO A 12 13.40 0.01 8.29
N GLY A 13 14.50 -0.72 8.50
CA GLY A 13 14.95 -1.14 9.83
C GLY A 13 15.18 0.09 10.72
N ASN A 14 14.70 0.01 11.96
CA ASN A 14 14.77 1.03 13.02
C ASN A 14 13.71 2.14 12.96
N ALA A 15 12.46 1.78 13.28
CA ALA A 15 11.54 2.68 13.96
C ALA A 15 11.37 2.20 15.42
N SER A 16 11.61 3.07 16.40
CA SER A 16 11.32 2.76 17.81
C SER A 16 9.83 2.45 17.94
N GLN A 17 9.49 1.26 18.41
CA GLN A 17 8.13 0.95 18.82
C GLN A 17 7.82 1.83 20.03
N VAL A 18 7.09 2.92 19.83
CA VAL A 18 6.49 3.66 20.94
C VAL A 18 5.22 2.89 21.30
N PRO A 19 5.11 2.29 22.50
CA PRO A 19 3.86 1.73 22.96
C PRO A 19 2.89 2.89 23.23
N CYS A 20 1.90 3.10 22.35
CA CYS A 20 0.79 3.99 22.63
C CYS A 20 -0.18 3.30 23.60
N PHE A 21 0.09 3.42 24.90
CA PHE A 21 -0.87 3.08 25.93
C PHE A 21 -1.88 4.23 26.05
N VAL A 22 -3.04 4.11 25.42
CA VAL A 22 -4.19 4.94 25.79
C VAL A 22 -4.85 4.27 26.99
N SER A 23 -4.36 4.58 28.19
CA SER A 23 -5.04 4.22 29.43
C SER A 23 -6.35 5.00 29.49
N ARG A 24 -7.47 4.35 29.17
CA ARG A 24 -8.75 4.75 29.74
C ARG A 24 -8.68 4.38 31.22
N THR A 25 -8.73 5.38 32.07
CA THR A 25 -8.76 5.29 33.53
C THR A 25 -9.69 4.17 33.99
N LEU A 26 -9.17 3.16 34.67
CA LEU A 26 -9.97 2.22 35.47
C LEU A 26 -9.23 1.88 36.76
N ASN A 27 -10.05 1.73 37.80
CA ASN A 27 -9.66 1.38 39.14
C ASN A 27 -8.77 0.12 39.16
N ARG A 28 -7.84 0.19 40.11
CA ARG A 28 -6.71 -0.69 40.31
C ARG A 28 -7.18 -1.95 41.03
N ASP A 29 -7.11 -3.10 40.36
CA ASP A 29 -6.93 -4.39 41.01
C ASP A 29 -5.74 -5.12 40.40
N LYS A 30 -4.81 -5.49 41.28
CA LYS A 30 -3.54 -6.15 40.95
C LYS A 30 -3.77 -7.66 40.88
N SER A 31 -3.64 -8.23 39.69
CA SER A 31 -3.27 -9.65 39.52
C SER A 31 -2.36 -9.79 38.31
N LEU A 32 -1.21 -10.45 38.51
CA LEU A 32 -0.18 -10.72 37.50
C LEU A 32 -0.80 -11.58 36.38
N SER A 33 -0.92 -11.05 35.16
CA SER A 33 -1.39 -11.82 34.00
C SER A 33 -0.26 -12.06 33.00
N VAL A 34 -0.13 -13.34 32.67
CA VAL A 34 0.71 -13.94 31.65
C VAL A 34 0.53 -13.24 30.30
N LEU A 35 1.62 -13.18 29.52
CA LEU A 35 1.71 -12.58 28.19
C LEU A 35 0.89 -13.42 27.19
N CYS A 36 -0.43 -13.25 27.16
CA CYS A 36 -1.29 -13.81 26.13
C CYS A 36 -1.24 -12.92 24.88
N ILE A 37 -0.88 -13.49 23.74
CA ILE A 37 -1.13 -12.90 22.42
C ILE A 37 -2.63 -12.66 22.32
N VAL A 38 -3.04 -11.40 22.37
CA VAL A 38 -4.44 -11.01 22.20
C VAL A 38 -4.79 -11.20 20.73
N LEU A 39 -5.37 -12.36 20.39
CA LEU A 39 -6.25 -12.48 19.24
C LEU A 39 -7.45 -11.59 19.55
N ALA A 40 -7.48 -10.38 18.98
CA ALA A 40 -8.56 -9.44 19.20
C ALA A 40 -9.90 -10.07 18.76
N ASN A 41 -10.69 -10.50 19.75
CA ASN A 41 -12.09 -10.79 19.58
C ASN A 41 -12.84 -9.46 19.55
N ASN A 42 -13.11 -8.94 18.35
CA ASN A 42 -14.14 -7.91 18.17
C ASN A 42 -15.52 -8.59 18.14
N SER A 43 -15.83 -9.42 19.14
CA SER A 43 -17.20 -9.85 19.41
C SER A 43 -17.90 -8.71 20.12
N SER A 44 -18.58 -7.84 19.37
CA SER A 44 -19.67 -7.07 19.96
C SER A 44 -20.71 -8.08 20.42
N GLU A 45 -20.90 -8.22 21.73
CA GLU A 45 -22.01 -8.96 22.33
C GLU A 45 -23.32 -8.29 21.95
N GLU A 46 -23.79 -8.58 20.75
CA GLU A 46 -25.18 -8.47 20.37
C GLU A 46 -25.47 -9.66 19.47
N ASP A 47 -25.75 -10.82 20.07
CA ASP A 47 -26.50 -11.90 19.41
C ASP A 47 -27.95 -11.42 19.25
N GLN A 48 -28.15 -10.38 18.44
CA GLN A 48 -29.47 -10.11 17.90
C GLN A 48 -29.76 -11.26 16.95
N HIS A 49 -30.54 -12.24 17.40
CA HIS A 49 -31.26 -13.14 16.51
C HIS A 49 -32.08 -12.26 15.58
N SER A 50 -31.54 -11.94 14.40
CA SER A 50 -32.30 -11.23 13.39
C SER A 50 -33.49 -12.12 13.10
N GLY A 51 -34.71 -11.66 13.42
CA GLY A 51 -35.98 -12.37 13.21
C GLY A 51 -36.32 -12.56 11.73
N LYS A 52 -35.32 -12.76 10.87
CA LYS A 52 -35.43 -13.02 9.44
C LYS A 52 -35.58 -14.53 9.24
N SER A 53 -36.81 -15.00 9.36
CA SER A 53 -37.25 -16.38 9.08
C SER A 53 -37.04 -16.87 7.63
N GLY A 54 -36.28 -16.13 6.79
CA GLY A 54 -36.13 -16.40 5.35
C GLY A 54 -34.68 -16.55 4.85
N GLN A 55 -33.64 -16.41 5.67
CA GLN A 55 -32.25 -16.56 5.20
C GLN A 55 -31.73 -17.98 5.41
N ALA A 56 -31.33 -18.66 4.32
CA ALA A 56 -30.70 -19.96 4.37
C ALA A 56 -29.26 -19.84 4.92
N LEU A 57 -29.13 -19.83 6.25
CA LEU A 57 -27.83 -19.88 6.93
C LEU A 57 -27.07 -21.13 6.49
N SER A 58 -25.85 -20.93 6.00
CA SER A 58 -24.97 -21.98 5.52
C SER A 58 -23.61 -21.85 6.21
N VAL A 59 -23.03 -22.99 6.60
CA VAL A 59 -21.76 -23.10 7.30
C VAL A 59 -20.67 -23.49 6.29
N PRO A 60 -19.63 -22.67 6.09
CA PRO A 60 -18.46 -23.05 5.32
C PRO A 60 -17.81 -24.33 5.85
N VAL A 61 -17.45 -25.23 4.94
CA VAL A 61 -16.83 -26.51 5.26
C VAL A 61 -15.51 -26.65 4.52
N ILE A 62 -14.49 -27.16 5.22
CA ILE A 62 -13.16 -27.44 4.70
C ILE A 62 -12.91 -28.95 4.77
N ASN A 63 -12.26 -29.52 3.76
CA ASN A 63 -11.82 -30.92 3.76
C ASN A 63 -10.59 -31.14 4.69
N MET A 64 -10.24 -32.39 4.97
CA MET A 64 -9.00 -32.73 5.70
C MET A 64 -7.75 -32.09 5.09
N HIS A 65 -7.69 -31.98 3.76
CA HIS A 65 -6.58 -31.39 3.02
C HIS A 65 -6.59 -29.84 2.99
N GLY A 66 -7.46 -29.18 3.74
CA GLY A 66 -7.52 -27.70 3.79
C GLY A 66 -8.21 -27.04 2.59
N LYS A 67 -8.75 -27.82 1.65
CA LYS A 67 -9.52 -27.28 0.51
C LYS A 67 -10.99 -27.01 0.91
N PRO A 68 -11.61 -25.93 0.43
CA PRO A 68 -13.04 -25.66 0.70
C PRO A 68 -13.94 -26.71 0.04
N LEU A 69 -15.08 -27.00 0.64
CA LEU A 69 -16.15 -27.87 0.13
C LEU A 69 -17.46 -27.08 0.01
N MET A 70 -18.50 -27.72 -0.52
CA MET A 70 -19.85 -27.17 -0.49
C MET A 70 -20.27 -26.86 0.95
N PRO A 71 -20.85 -25.67 1.21
CA PRO A 71 -21.28 -25.32 2.55
C PRO A 71 -22.44 -26.21 2.99
N THR A 72 -22.59 -26.38 4.29
CA THR A 72 -23.61 -27.27 4.87
C THR A 72 -24.59 -26.50 5.74
N ARG A 73 -25.77 -27.09 5.99
CA ARG A 73 -26.74 -26.49 6.92
C ARG A 73 -26.19 -26.52 8.35
N PRO A 74 -26.45 -25.49 9.19
CA PRO A 74 -26.02 -25.44 10.58
C PRO A 74 -26.39 -26.68 11.40
N ARG A 75 -27.57 -27.29 11.15
CA ARG A 75 -27.97 -28.56 11.79
C ARG A 75 -26.95 -29.68 11.52
N LYS A 76 -26.51 -29.85 10.27
CA LYS A 76 -25.55 -30.89 9.87
C LYS A 76 -24.17 -30.61 10.46
N ALA A 77 -23.73 -29.36 10.44
CA ALA A 77 -22.49 -28.94 11.08
C ALA A 77 -22.47 -29.27 12.59
N ARG A 78 -23.57 -29.04 13.31
CA ARG A 78 -23.69 -29.43 14.73
C ARG A 78 -23.61 -30.94 14.95
N VAL A 79 -24.23 -31.74 14.07
CA VAL A 79 -24.14 -33.21 14.14
C VAL A 79 -22.69 -33.67 13.96
N PHE A 80 -21.97 -33.11 12.98
CA PHE A 80 -20.56 -33.44 12.76
C PHE A 80 -19.66 -33.10 13.95
N LEU A 81 -19.95 -32.01 14.66
CA LEU A 81 -19.22 -31.65 15.87
C LEU A 81 -19.58 -32.55 17.06
N LYS A 82 -20.85 -32.92 17.23
CA LYS A 82 -21.28 -33.86 18.28
C LYS A 82 -20.72 -35.27 18.09
N GLU A 83 -20.62 -35.72 16.84
CA GLU A 83 -20.03 -37.01 16.47
C GLU A 83 -18.51 -36.97 16.34
N ASP A 84 -17.88 -35.83 16.67
CA ASP A 84 -16.44 -35.63 16.63
C ASP A 84 -15.77 -35.84 15.25
N LYS A 85 -16.58 -35.76 14.18
CA LYS A 85 -16.17 -35.90 12.77
C LYS A 85 -15.59 -34.62 12.17
N ALA A 86 -15.76 -33.49 12.86
CA ALA A 86 -15.27 -32.20 12.41
C ALA A 86 -14.64 -31.40 13.56
N ILE A 87 -13.79 -30.44 13.22
CA ILE A 87 -13.16 -29.49 14.14
C ILE A 87 -13.60 -28.09 13.75
N VAL A 88 -13.81 -27.21 14.74
CA VAL A 88 -14.06 -25.78 14.49
C VAL A 88 -12.71 -25.10 14.21
N VAL A 89 -12.56 -24.52 13.02
CA VAL A 89 -11.34 -23.81 12.60
C VAL A 89 -11.44 -22.32 12.94
N GLN A 90 -12.60 -21.72 12.64
CA GLN A 90 -12.82 -20.29 12.79
C GLN A 90 -14.22 -20.04 13.34
N ARG A 91 -14.37 -19.05 14.22
CA ARG A 91 -15.67 -18.68 14.82
C ARG A 91 -16.44 -17.65 13.99
N SER A 92 -15.74 -16.73 13.33
CA SER A 92 -16.35 -15.70 12.47
C SER A 92 -15.55 -15.53 11.17
N PRO A 93 -16.07 -15.97 10.02
CA PRO A 93 -17.28 -16.79 9.88
C PRO A 93 -17.11 -18.17 10.53
N PHE A 94 -18.19 -18.74 11.09
CA PHE A 94 -18.16 -20.05 11.74
C PHE A 94 -17.87 -21.13 10.70
N THR A 95 -16.68 -21.73 10.78
CA THR A 95 -16.14 -22.63 9.76
C THR A 95 -15.68 -23.93 10.39
N ILE A 96 -16.11 -25.05 9.81
CA ILE A 96 -15.74 -26.40 10.27
C ILE A 96 -14.83 -27.10 9.27
N GLN A 97 -13.92 -27.93 9.76
CA GLN A 97 -13.07 -28.80 8.95
C GLN A 97 -13.40 -30.26 9.25
N LEU A 98 -13.61 -31.05 8.22
CA LEU A 98 -13.88 -32.49 8.36
C LEU A 98 -12.58 -33.25 8.66
N LYS A 99 -12.65 -34.23 9.57
CA LYS A 99 -11.55 -35.15 9.93
C LYS A 99 -11.52 -36.43 9.07
N TYR A 100 -12.46 -36.61 8.15
CA TYR A 100 -12.57 -37.79 7.29
C TYR A 100 -12.57 -37.38 5.81
N SER A 101 -12.19 -38.32 4.94
CA SER A 101 -12.10 -38.08 3.49
C SER A 101 -13.48 -37.85 2.89
N SER A 102 -13.68 -36.71 2.23
CA SER A 102 -14.90 -36.36 1.51
C SER A 102 -14.59 -36.08 0.03
N GLY A 103 -15.56 -36.34 -0.85
CA GLY A 103 -15.46 -35.96 -2.26
C GLY A 103 -15.31 -34.44 -2.44
N GLU A 104 -14.64 -34.04 -3.53
CA GLU A 104 -14.27 -32.63 -3.80
C GLU A 104 -15.21 -31.93 -4.80
N THR A 105 -16.41 -32.46 -5.07
CA THR A 105 -17.32 -31.90 -6.08
C THR A 105 -17.83 -30.52 -5.69
N LYS A 106 -17.71 -29.56 -6.62
CA LYS A 106 -18.13 -28.16 -6.46
C LYS A 106 -18.95 -27.72 -7.67
N GLN A 107 -19.81 -26.73 -7.44
CA GLN A 107 -20.55 -26.04 -8.47
C GLN A 107 -19.70 -24.86 -8.94
N ALA A 108 -19.60 -24.68 -10.25
CA ALA A 108 -18.88 -23.56 -10.82
C ALA A 108 -19.66 -22.26 -10.57
N LEU A 109 -18.97 -21.23 -10.09
CA LEU A 109 -19.52 -19.91 -9.79
C LEU A 109 -18.70 -18.85 -10.52
N LYS A 110 -19.35 -17.78 -10.96
CA LYS A 110 -18.72 -16.58 -11.49
C LYS A 110 -18.95 -15.42 -10.52
N LEU A 111 -17.88 -14.82 -10.03
CA LEU A 111 -17.94 -13.62 -9.19
C LEU A 111 -17.69 -12.40 -10.07
N GLY A 112 -18.68 -11.52 -10.19
CA GLY A 112 -18.57 -10.19 -10.76
C GLY A 112 -18.33 -9.17 -9.66
N ILE A 113 -17.32 -8.31 -9.85
CA ILE A 113 -17.05 -7.17 -8.99
C ILE A 113 -16.99 -5.96 -9.90
N ASP A 114 -17.88 -4.99 -9.69
CA ASP A 114 -17.86 -3.71 -10.36
C ASP A 114 -17.44 -2.63 -9.36
N ALA A 115 -16.29 -2.02 -9.63
CA ALA A 115 -15.66 -1.08 -8.71
C ALA A 115 -15.82 0.34 -9.24
N GLU A 116 -16.76 1.07 -8.64
CA GLU A 116 -16.92 2.50 -8.86
C GLU A 116 -16.09 3.32 -7.84
N TYR A 117 -16.11 4.65 -7.96
CA TYR A 117 -15.39 5.53 -7.03
C TYR A 117 -15.92 5.47 -5.59
N SER A 118 -17.24 5.42 -5.42
CA SER A 118 -17.88 5.46 -4.10
C SER A 118 -18.56 4.16 -3.71
N ASN A 119 -18.99 3.36 -4.67
CA ASN A 119 -19.72 2.12 -4.42
C ASN A 119 -19.00 0.98 -5.13
N ILE A 120 -18.95 -0.18 -4.50
CA ILE A 120 -18.48 -1.41 -5.14
C ILE A 120 -19.67 -2.36 -5.18
N GLY A 121 -20.17 -2.63 -6.38
CA GLY A 121 -21.17 -3.67 -6.60
C GLY A 121 -20.49 -5.04 -6.70
N PHE A 122 -21.06 -6.05 -6.05
CA PHE A 122 -20.58 -7.42 -6.18
C PHE A 122 -21.74 -8.38 -6.37
N SER A 123 -21.49 -9.39 -7.20
CA SER A 123 -22.50 -10.32 -7.69
C SER A 123 -21.87 -11.70 -7.86
N THR A 124 -22.50 -12.75 -7.33
CA THR A 124 -22.08 -14.14 -7.55
C THR A 124 -23.15 -14.88 -8.33
N ILE A 125 -22.79 -15.32 -9.54
CA ILE A 125 -23.70 -15.86 -10.53
C ILE A 125 -23.41 -17.35 -10.77
N THR A 126 -24.47 -18.14 -10.81
CA THR A 126 -24.48 -19.52 -11.34
C THR A 126 -25.12 -19.49 -12.72
N ALA A 127 -25.00 -20.57 -13.51
CA ALA A 127 -25.64 -20.65 -14.83
C ALA A 127 -27.17 -20.42 -14.83
N LYS A 128 -27.86 -20.63 -13.70
CA LYS A 128 -29.32 -20.52 -13.58
C LYS A 128 -29.79 -19.24 -12.89
N SER A 129 -29.03 -18.73 -11.93
CA SER A 129 -29.46 -17.66 -11.04
C SER A 129 -28.29 -16.96 -10.37
N GLU A 130 -28.54 -15.75 -9.89
CA GLU A 130 -27.67 -15.01 -9.00
C GLU A 130 -27.85 -15.50 -7.56
N LEU A 131 -26.77 -15.81 -6.86
CA LEU A 131 -26.78 -16.35 -5.49
C LEU A 131 -26.62 -15.26 -4.43
N LEU A 132 -25.79 -14.26 -4.72
CA LEU A 132 -25.46 -13.19 -3.81
C LEU A 132 -25.27 -11.93 -4.64
N SER A 133 -25.95 -10.86 -4.23
CA SER A 133 -25.74 -9.52 -4.77
C SER A 133 -25.68 -8.53 -3.62
N GLY A 134 -24.91 -7.46 -3.80
CA GLY A 134 -24.83 -6.40 -2.82
C GLY A 134 -23.94 -5.27 -3.27
N ASP A 135 -24.16 -4.11 -2.65
CA ASP A 135 -23.38 -2.91 -2.88
C ASP A 135 -22.66 -2.51 -1.60
N LEU A 136 -21.37 -2.25 -1.71
CA LEU A 136 -20.53 -1.74 -0.64
C LEU A 136 -20.29 -0.26 -0.83
N THR A 137 -20.81 0.56 0.08
CA THR A 137 -20.51 2.00 0.08
C THR A 137 -19.16 2.27 0.75
N LEU A 138 -18.24 2.88 0.00
CA LEU A 138 -16.90 3.22 0.45
C LEU A 138 -16.86 4.54 1.22
N ARG A 139 -15.84 4.71 2.06
CA ARG A 139 -15.65 5.91 2.87
C ARG A 139 -15.20 7.11 2.02
N LYS A 140 -16.10 8.06 1.78
CA LYS A 140 -15.89 9.24 0.90
C LYS A 140 -14.86 10.28 1.38
N ARG A 141 -14.46 10.28 2.66
CA ARG A 141 -13.60 11.35 3.26
C ARG A 141 -12.10 11.04 3.30
N ILE A 142 -11.64 10.00 2.61
CA ILE A 142 -10.24 9.56 2.68
C ILE A 142 -9.27 10.65 2.20
N SER A 143 -9.57 11.32 1.09
CA SER A 143 -8.72 12.40 0.55
C SER A 143 -8.48 13.51 1.59
N LYS A 144 -9.56 14.03 2.20
CA LYS A 144 -9.47 15.05 3.26
C LYS A 144 -8.68 14.58 4.48
N LEU A 145 -8.81 13.31 4.88
CA LEU A 145 -8.04 12.75 6.00
C LEU A 145 -6.55 12.63 5.67
N ILE A 146 -6.20 12.25 4.44
CA ILE A 146 -4.81 12.20 3.96
C ILE A 146 -4.22 13.62 3.93
N GLU A 147 -4.99 14.60 3.45
CA GLU A 147 -4.58 16.00 3.42
C GLU A 147 -4.31 16.53 4.84
N GLN A 148 -5.25 16.31 5.77
CA GLN A 148 -5.10 16.68 7.18
C GLN A 148 -3.86 16.04 7.80
N LYS A 149 -3.65 14.73 7.60
CA LYS A 149 -2.44 14.02 8.05
C LYS A 149 -1.16 14.65 7.49
N SER A 150 -1.17 15.02 6.21
CA SER A 150 -0.04 15.68 5.54
C SER A 150 0.23 17.06 6.13
N ASN A 151 -0.82 17.87 6.33
CA ASN A 151 -0.73 19.22 6.89
C ASN A 151 -0.21 19.18 8.33
N TYR A 152 -0.73 18.30 9.20
CA TYR A 152 -0.20 18.13 10.55
C TYR A 152 1.28 17.73 10.56
N ARG A 153 1.71 16.87 9.63
CA ARG A 153 3.12 16.52 9.48
C ARG A 153 3.97 17.73 9.05
N LYS A 154 3.49 18.54 8.11
CA LYS A 154 4.18 19.77 7.67
C LYS A 154 4.31 20.76 8.81
N THR A 155 3.22 21.04 9.54
CA THR A 155 3.20 21.95 10.69
C THR A 155 4.11 21.50 11.82
N ARG A 156 4.12 20.20 12.15
CA ARG A 156 5.07 19.67 13.15
C ARG A 156 6.52 19.90 12.71
N ARG A 157 6.83 19.66 11.43
CA ARG A 157 8.19 19.87 10.88
C ARG A 157 8.59 21.35 10.85
N SER A 158 7.68 22.26 10.52
CA SER A 158 7.96 23.69 10.46
C SER A 158 8.16 24.31 11.85
N ARG A 159 7.51 23.77 12.88
CA ARG A 159 7.66 24.18 14.29
C ARG A 159 8.93 23.64 14.98
N LEU A 160 9.75 22.83 14.31
CA LEU A 160 11.01 22.34 14.88
C LEU A 160 12.04 23.48 14.91
N TRP A 161 11.94 24.34 15.94
CA TRP A 161 12.78 25.53 16.11
C TRP A 161 14.27 25.23 16.29
N TYR A 162 14.62 24.03 16.74
CA TYR A 162 16.01 23.58 16.89
C TYR A 162 16.67 23.16 15.56
N ARG A 163 15.89 22.95 14.49
CA ARG A 163 16.47 22.62 13.18
C ARG A 163 16.95 23.92 12.54
N LYS A 164 18.27 24.05 12.34
CA LYS A 164 18.83 25.09 11.47
C LYS A 164 18.04 25.08 10.15
N GLY A 165 17.37 26.18 9.83
CA GLY A 165 16.67 26.34 8.57
C GLY A 165 17.63 26.05 7.42
N HIS A 166 17.20 25.23 6.46
CA HIS A 166 17.96 25.04 5.24
C HIS A 166 17.93 26.35 4.45
N LYS A 167 19.05 27.08 4.40
CA LYS A 167 19.19 28.21 3.49
C LYS A 167 19.20 27.63 2.07
N PRO A 168 18.21 27.92 1.21
CA PRO A 168 18.29 27.48 -0.17
C PRO A 168 19.58 28.04 -0.77
N SER A 169 20.37 27.21 -1.45
CA SER A 169 21.54 27.67 -2.18
C SER A 169 21.10 28.39 -3.45
N VAL A 170 20.56 29.60 -3.30
CA VAL A 170 20.24 30.45 -4.44
C VAL A 170 21.56 30.93 -5.03
N ARG A 171 21.79 30.60 -6.30
CA ARG A 171 23.00 31.00 -7.02
C ARG A 171 23.05 32.52 -7.12
N ARG A 172 24.01 33.15 -6.41
CA ARG A 172 24.18 34.61 -6.38
C ARG A 172 24.98 35.16 -7.55
N LYS A 173 25.76 34.32 -8.24
CA LYS A 173 26.65 34.72 -9.34
C LYS A 173 26.35 33.93 -10.61
N ARG A 174 26.35 34.64 -11.74
CA ARG A 174 26.35 34.03 -13.07
C ARG A 174 27.69 33.31 -13.28
N TYR A 175 27.65 32.13 -13.91
CA TYR A 175 28.82 31.33 -14.27
C TYR A 175 29.24 31.75 -15.67
N ARG A 176 30.51 31.51 -15.99
CA ARG A 176 31.14 31.95 -17.24
C ARG A 176 30.44 31.41 -18.50
N LEU A 177 29.98 30.17 -18.50
CA LEU A 177 29.25 29.58 -19.63
C LEU A 177 27.79 29.34 -19.24
N GLN A 178 26.92 29.47 -20.23
CA GLN A 178 25.48 29.26 -20.13
C GLN A 178 25.06 28.09 -21.02
N SER A 179 23.87 27.56 -20.74
CA SER A 179 23.26 26.57 -21.61
C SER A 179 23.12 27.14 -23.03
N ASN A 180 23.41 26.30 -24.02
CA ASN A 180 23.45 26.61 -25.44
C ASN A 180 24.64 27.44 -25.95
N ASP A 181 25.62 27.76 -25.10
CA ASP A 181 26.90 28.29 -25.59
C ASP A 181 27.64 27.25 -26.45
N LEU A 182 28.32 27.71 -27.48
CA LEU A 182 29.21 26.91 -28.32
C LEU A 182 30.64 27.04 -27.83
N VAL A 183 31.24 25.89 -27.53
CA VAL A 183 32.54 25.82 -26.86
C VAL A 183 33.37 24.76 -27.59
N ARG A 184 34.66 25.04 -27.74
CA ARG A 184 35.64 24.17 -28.39
C ARG A 184 36.35 23.35 -27.33
N TYR A 185 36.30 22.04 -27.49
CA TYR A 185 37.07 21.09 -26.68
C TYR A 185 37.96 20.27 -27.59
N ILE A 186 39.28 20.28 -27.33
CA ILE A 186 40.32 19.68 -28.16
C ILE A 186 40.30 20.26 -29.59
N LYS A 187 39.46 19.71 -30.48
CA LYS A 187 39.23 20.20 -31.86
C LYS A 187 37.77 20.08 -32.28
N SER A 188 36.89 19.69 -31.36
CA SER A 188 35.47 19.47 -31.63
C SER A 188 34.64 20.64 -31.10
N LEU A 189 33.69 21.10 -31.93
CA LEU A 189 32.67 22.06 -31.52
C LEU A 189 31.55 21.32 -30.79
N CYS A 190 31.35 21.71 -29.54
CA CYS A 190 30.34 21.14 -28.66
C CYS A 190 29.40 22.25 -28.16
N LYS A 191 28.17 21.85 -27.83
CA LYS A 191 27.16 22.73 -27.24
C LYS A 191 27.09 22.50 -25.73
N VAL A 192 27.05 23.56 -24.95
CA VAL A 192 26.90 23.47 -23.48
C VAL A 192 25.47 23.09 -23.14
N LYS A 193 25.29 22.01 -22.37
CA LYS A 193 23.99 21.65 -21.78
C LYS A 193 23.79 22.38 -20.45
N GLY A 194 24.82 22.43 -19.62
CA GLY A 194 24.79 23.12 -18.34
C GLY A 194 26.14 23.11 -17.64
N ILE A 195 26.21 23.78 -16.50
CA ILE A 195 27.37 23.82 -15.60
C ILE A 195 26.98 23.20 -14.27
N GLN A 196 27.88 22.39 -13.72
CA GLN A 196 27.74 21.73 -12.43
C GLN A 196 28.87 22.13 -11.48
N ASN A 197 28.82 21.64 -10.23
CA ASN A 197 29.87 21.81 -9.22
C ASN A 197 30.33 23.27 -9.09
N TYR A 198 29.38 24.17 -8.85
CA TYR A 198 29.63 25.60 -8.65
C TYR A 198 30.41 26.32 -9.76
N GLY A 199 30.44 25.80 -10.99
CA GLY A 199 31.22 26.41 -12.07
C GLY A 199 32.39 25.57 -12.57
N GLU A 200 32.72 24.49 -11.88
CA GLU A 200 33.97 23.77 -12.12
C GLU A 200 33.87 22.79 -13.30
N TYR A 201 32.69 22.23 -13.56
CA TYR A 201 32.47 21.28 -14.65
C TYR A 201 31.36 21.75 -15.59
N VAL A 202 31.56 21.51 -16.87
CA VAL A 202 30.65 21.85 -17.97
C VAL A 202 30.21 20.54 -18.63
N ILE A 203 28.90 20.39 -18.76
CA ILE A 203 28.29 19.31 -19.51
C ILE A 203 28.24 19.73 -20.98
N LEU A 204 28.91 18.98 -21.84
CA LEU A 204 28.95 19.23 -23.27
C LEU A 204 28.14 18.19 -24.04
N VAL A 205 27.58 18.64 -25.16
CA VAL A 205 26.84 17.82 -26.13
C VAL A 205 27.56 17.91 -27.46
N THR A 206 28.01 16.77 -27.98
CA THR A 206 28.60 16.69 -29.32
C THR A 206 27.51 16.87 -30.38
N LYS A 207 27.89 17.15 -31.63
CA LYS A 207 26.94 17.18 -32.77
C LYS A 207 26.09 15.90 -32.91
N ILE A 208 26.63 14.76 -32.49
CA ILE A 208 26.00 13.43 -32.52
C ILE A 208 25.05 13.22 -31.31
N GLY A 209 24.99 14.17 -30.37
CA GLY A 209 24.12 14.10 -29.19
C GLY A 209 24.72 13.37 -27.98
N LYS A 210 25.96 12.86 -28.05
CA LYS A 210 26.67 12.28 -26.90
C LYS A 210 26.93 13.35 -25.82
N ILE A 211 26.71 12.99 -24.56
CA ILE A 211 26.82 13.86 -23.39
C ILE A 211 28.03 13.43 -22.56
N PHE A 212 28.86 14.39 -22.14
CA PHE A 212 30.03 14.13 -21.29
C PHE A 212 30.43 15.39 -20.52
N ASP A 213 31.08 15.18 -19.37
CA ASP A 213 31.43 16.24 -18.42
C ASP A 213 32.92 16.54 -18.46
N ILE A 214 33.28 17.83 -18.52
CA ILE A 214 34.67 18.29 -18.58
C ILE A 214 34.88 19.47 -17.64
N ASN A 215 36.08 19.59 -17.09
CA ASN A 215 36.45 20.77 -16.32
C ASN A 215 36.35 22.05 -17.16
N ALA A 216 35.63 23.05 -16.66
CA ALA A 216 35.31 24.30 -17.36
C ALA A 216 36.55 25.05 -17.87
N LYS A 217 37.71 24.89 -17.21
CA LYS A 217 38.98 25.53 -17.60
C LYS A 217 39.55 24.97 -18.90
N LYS A 218 39.21 23.73 -19.27
CA LYS A 218 39.74 23.03 -20.45
C LYS A 218 38.94 23.30 -21.73
N VAL A 219 37.93 24.18 -21.66
CA VAL A 219 36.99 24.39 -22.75
C VAL A 219 37.01 25.87 -23.14
N GLU A 220 37.17 26.14 -24.44
CA GLU A 220 37.32 27.49 -24.97
C GLU A 220 36.01 27.98 -25.58
N LEU A 221 35.48 29.09 -25.08
CA LEU A 221 34.26 29.67 -25.63
C LEU A 221 34.47 30.11 -27.09
N VAL A 222 33.59 29.68 -27.98
CA VAL A 222 33.57 30.08 -29.39
C VAL A 222 32.48 31.10 -29.64
N LYS A 223 31.27 30.84 -29.15
CA LYS A 223 30.12 31.71 -29.37
C LYS A 223 29.12 31.56 -28.23
N TYR A 224 28.66 32.68 -27.70
CA TYR A 224 27.56 32.70 -26.74
C TYR A 224 26.25 32.27 -27.42
N GLY A 225 25.43 31.52 -26.68
CA GLY A 225 24.09 31.13 -27.10
C GLY A 225 23.21 32.36 -27.34
N LYS A 226 22.15 32.21 -28.14
CA LYS A 226 21.17 33.28 -28.35
C LYS A 226 20.45 33.58 -27.03
N GLY A 227 20.66 34.78 -26.48
CA GLY A 227 20.07 35.30 -25.25
C GLY A 227 20.62 36.70 -24.93
N ILE A 228 20.00 37.44 -23.99
CA ILE A 228 20.42 38.80 -23.61
C ILE A 228 21.84 38.77 -23.02
N GLN A 229 22.78 39.40 -23.72
CA GLN A 229 24.17 39.58 -23.32
C GLN A 229 24.30 40.95 -22.64
N PHE A 230 24.78 40.96 -21.40
CA PHE A 230 25.16 42.16 -20.64
C PHE A 230 26.67 42.24 -20.60
#